data_AF-A0A822DC53-F1
#
_entry.id   AF-A0A822DC53-F1
#
_cell.length_a   1.000
_cell.length_b   1.000
_cell.length_c   1.000
_cell.angle_alpha   90.00
_cell.angle_beta   90.00
_cell.angle_gamma   90.00
#
_symmetry.space_group_name_H-M   'P 1'
#
loop_
_entity.id
_entity.type
_entity.pdbx_description
1 polymer ?
#
loop_
_entity_poly.entity_id
_entity_poly.type
_entity_poly.pdbx_seq_one_letter_code
_entity_poly.pdbx_strand_id
1 'polypeptide(L)'
;CSTFLEKYEDQIEEWYQTSSPDLIDNFYEWLCIDTAKVCCPEGTFGKNCRRCHYGDNKLVCSGNGNCNGDGTRSGNGRCICNTKYSGTNCSNCQSGYTKSVDENDQVICSGRE
;
A
#
# COMPACT_ATOMS: atom_id res chain seq x y z
N CYS A 1 23.63 -3.15 2.50
CA CYS A 1 22.95 -1.91 2.94
C CYS A 1 23.79 -0.66 2.70
N SER A 2 25.13 -0.73 2.69
CA SER A 2 25.99 0.45 2.53
C SER A 2 25.94 1.08 1.13
N THR A 3 25.87 0.28 0.05
CA THR A 3 25.93 0.77 -1.33
C THR A 3 24.77 1.68 -1.75
N PHE A 4 23.58 1.54 -1.14
CA PHE A 4 22.48 2.46 -1.44
C PHE A 4 22.73 3.81 -0.81
N LEU A 5 23.12 3.84 0.47
CA LEU A 5 23.44 5.08 1.17
C LEU A 5 24.60 5.81 0.49
N GLU A 6 25.70 5.11 0.22
CA GLU A 6 26.89 5.66 -0.48
C GLU A 6 26.51 6.30 -1.83
N LYS A 7 25.53 5.73 -2.54
CA LYS A 7 25.10 6.25 -3.84
C LYS A 7 24.30 7.57 -3.75
N TYR A 8 23.55 7.76 -2.67
CA TYR A 8 22.64 8.89 -2.49
C TYR A 8 23.11 9.87 -1.40
N GLU A 9 24.29 9.66 -0.82
CA GLU A 9 24.84 10.42 0.31
C GLU A 9 24.86 11.93 0.04
N ASP A 10 25.52 12.36 -1.06
CA ASP A 10 25.59 13.77 -1.45
C ASP A 10 24.21 14.42 -1.58
N GLN A 11 23.24 13.70 -2.17
CA GLN A 11 21.89 14.20 -2.39
C GLN A 11 21.10 14.30 -1.09
N ILE A 12 21.30 13.35 -0.17
CA ILE A 12 20.66 13.34 1.16
C ILE A 12 21.22 14.49 1.99
N GLU A 13 22.53 14.75 1.96
CA GLU A 13 23.15 15.86 2.67
C GLU A 13 22.67 17.22 2.16
N GLU A 14 22.64 17.42 0.84
CA GLU A 14 22.11 18.63 0.22
C GLU A 14 20.64 18.85 0.57
N TRP A 15 19.83 17.79 0.49
CA TRP A 15 18.42 17.85 0.85
C TRP A 15 18.23 18.23 2.32
N TYR A 16 19.01 17.65 3.24
CA TYR A 16 18.91 17.95 4.67
C TYR A 16 19.26 19.41 4.99
N GLN A 17 20.22 19.99 4.28
CA GLN A 17 20.65 21.39 4.47
C GLN A 17 19.65 22.42 3.92
N THR A 18 18.89 22.05 2.89
CA THR A 18 18.01 22.96 2.15
C THR A 18 16.53 22.79 2.46
N SER A 19 16.14 21.69 3.11
CA SER A 19 14.74 21.36 3.38
C SER A 19 14.16 22.14 4.56
N SER A 20 12.91 22.58 4.42
CA SER A 20 12.10 23.12 5.50
C SER A 20 11.57 22.01 6.41
N PRO A 21 11.14 22.31 7.65
CA PRO A 21 10.56 21.32 8.57
C PRO A 21 9.42 20.50 7.95
N ASP A 22 8.56 21.12 7.13
CA ASP A 22 7.45 20.43 6.46
C ASP A 22 7.91 19.43 5.38
N LEU A 23 9.11 19.62 4.81
CA LEU A 23 9.70 18.68 3.86
C LEU A 23 10.34 17.49 4.58
N ILE A 24 10.76 17.66 5.84
CA ILE A 24 11.36 16.58 6.65
C ILE A 24 10.40 15.39 6.79
N ASP A 25 9.11 15.68 6.95
CA ASP A 25 8.07 14.66 7.08
C ASP A 25 7.90 13.79 5.81
N ASN A 26 8.33 14.28 4.64
CA ASN A 26 8.21 13.60 3.35
C ASN A 26 9.54 13.04 2.81
N PHE A 27 10.56 12.84 3.66
CA PHE A 27 11.85 12.27 3.24
C PHE A 27 11.71 10.95 2.46
N TYR A 28 10.77 10.09 2.90
CA TYR A 28 10.52 8.80 2.24
C TYR A 28 10.05 8.98 0.79
N GLU A 29 9.10 9.89 0.55
CA GLU A 29 8.56 10.13 -0.79
C GLU A 29 9.66 10.69 -1.70
N TRP A 30 10.36 11.71 -1.22
CA TRP A 30 11.45 12.33 -1.96
C TRP A 30 12.57 11.34 -2.30
N LEU A 31 13.08 10.59 -1.32
CA LEU A 31 14.22 9.71 -1.56
C LEU A 31 13.79 8.44 -2.30
N CYS A 32 12.77 7.74 -1.82
CA CYS A 32 12.47 6.41 -2.32
C CYS A 32 11.64 6.40 -3.60
N ILE A 33 10.68 7.33 -3.71
CA ILE A 33 9.74 7.39 -4.83
C ILE A 33 10.28 8.29 -5.94
N ASP A 34 10.69 9.53 -5.61
CA ASP A 34 11.05 10.52 -6.62
C ASP A 34 12.50 10.43 -7.09
N THR A 35 13.43 10.36 -6.15
CA THR A 35 14.88 10.40 -6.41
C THR A 35 15.42 9.04 -6.83
N ALA A 36 15.29 8.03 -5.98
CA ALA A 36 15.81 6.69 -6.24
C ALA A 36 14.88 5.84 -7.13
N LYS A 37 13.58 6.15 -7.15
CA LYS A 37 12.55 5.42 -7.93
C LYS A 37 12.51 3.92 -7.64
N VAL A 38 12.88 3.53 -6.43
CA VAL A 38 12.88 2.13 -5.97
C VAL A 38 11.60 1.76 -5.21
N CYS A 39 10.86 2.76 -4.73
CA CYS A 39 9.52 2.62 -4.17
C CYS A 39 8.42 3.08 -5.16
N CYS A 40 7.18 2.80 -4.78
CA CYS A 40 5.97 3.33 -5.37
C CYS A 40 5.12 4.06 -4.32
N PRO A 41 4.23 4.99 -4.72
CA PRO A 41 3.23 5.54 -3.82
C PRO A 41 2.31 4.46 -3.23
N GLU A 42 1.74 4.72 -2.07
CA GLU A 42 0.73 3.85 -1.47
C GLU A 42 -0.46 3.61 -2.43
N GLY A 43 -1.01 2.40 -2.42
CA GLY A 43 -2.06 1.97 -3.33
C GLY A 43 -1.57 1.64 -4.73
N THR A 44 -0.26 1.52 -4.96
CA THR A 44 0.32 1.17 -6.26
C THR A 44 1.43 0.12 -6.16
N PHE A 45 1.64 -0.63 -7.25
CA PHE A 45 2.55 -1.78 -7.26
C PHE A 45 3.28 -1.98 -8.60
N GLY A 46 4.35 -2.77 -8.56
CA GLY A 46 5.09 -3.23 -9.73
C GLY A 46 5.98 -2.17 -10.37
N LYS A 47 6.71 -2.56 -11.42
CA LYS A 47 7.76 -1.72 -12.05
C LYS A 47 7.28 -0.31 -12.42
N ASN A 48 6.01 -0.20 -12.81
CA ASN A 48 5.40 1.04 -13.29
C ASN A 48 4.43 1.68 -12.27
N CYS A 49 4.42 1.23 -11.00
CA CYS A 49 3.49 1.72 -9.97
C CYS A 49 2.03 1.76 -10.45
N ARG A 50 1.55 0.62 -10.96
CA ARG A 50 0.15 0.47 -11.39
C ARG A 50 -0.75 0.49 -10.15
N ARG A 51 -1.93 1.06 -10.27
CA ARG A 51 -2.91 1.10 -9.16
C ARG A 51 -3.32 -0.31 -8.73
N CYS A 52 -3.38 -0.51 -7.42
CA CYS A 52 -3.96 -1.69 -6.80
C CYS A 52 -5.45 -1.81 -7.11
N HIS A 53 -6.02 -2.99 -6.85
CA HIS A 53 -7.45 -3.20 -7.00
C HIS A 53 -8.23 -2.52 -5.87
N TYR A 54 -9.22 -1.71 -6.25
CA TYR A 54 -10.14 -1.06 -5.33
C TYR A 54 -11.46 -1.82 -5.31
N GLY A 55 -12.05 -1.94 -4.12
CA GLY A 55 -13.41 -2.41 -3.95
C GLY A 55 -14.44 -1.32 -4.30
N ASP A 56 -15.72 -1.69 -4.29
CA ASP A 56 -16.82 -0.76 -4.59
C ASP A 56 -16.90 0.40 -3.59
N ASN A 57 -16.47 0.17 -2.34
CA ASN A 57 -16.31 1.17 -1.30
C ASN A 57 -15.08 2.09 -1.48
N LYS A 58 -14.39 2.01 -2.63
CA LYS A 58 -13.20 2.81 -2.99
C LYS A 58 -12.00 2.61 -2.07
N LEU A 59 -11.98 1.53 -1.28
CA LEU A 59 -10.81 1.13 -0.50
C LEU A 59 -10.02 0.06 -1.26
N VAL A 60 -8.69 0.10 -1.15
CA VAL A 60 -7.81 -0.95 -1.67
C VAL A 60 -8.24 -2.27 -1.04
N CYS A 61 -8.49 -3.30 -1.86
CA CYS A 61 -8.96 -4.60 -1.40
C CYS A 61 -10.18 -4.52 -0.46
N SER A 62 -11.11 -3.61 -0.75
CA SER A 62 -12.31 -3.32 0.04
C SER A 62 -12.03 -2.92 1.51
N GLY A 63 -10.79 -2.58 1.86
CA GLY A 63 -10.36 -2.34 3.25
C GLY A 63 -10.20 -3.62 4.08
N ASN A 64 -10.28 -4.78 3.43
CA ASN A 64 -10.33 -6.10 4.07
C ASN A 64 -9.14 -6.99 3.69
N GLY A 65 -8.06 -6.39 3.19
CA GLY A 65 -6.83 -7.06 2.81
C GLY A 65 -5.78 -6.09 2.30
N ASN A 66 -4.64 -6.63 1.91
CA ASN A 66 -3.50 -5.86 1.42
C ASN A 66 -3.24 -6.14 -0.06
N CYS A 67 -2.82 -5.13 -0.81
CA CYS A 67 -2.41 -5.31 -2.19
C CYS A 67 -1.02 -5.95 -2.27
N ASN A 68 -0.85 -7.00 -3.06
CA ASN A 68 0.45 -7.64 -3.24
C ASN A 68 1.44 -6.72 -3.95
N GLY A 69 2.46 -6.28 -3.20
CA GLY A 69 3.47 -5.35 -3.67
C GLY A 69 3.11 -3.89 -3.49
N ASP A 70 2.12 -3.57 -2.65
CA ASP A 70 1.75 -2.20 -2.30
C ASP A 70 2.96 -1.36 -1.88
N GLY A 71 3.10 -0.17 -2.46
CA GLY A 71 4.23 0.74 -2.22
C GLY A 71 5.56 0.26 -2.80
N THR A 72 5.61 -0.89 -3.49
CA THR A 72 6.85 -1.47 -4.01
C THR A 72 6.87 -1.51 -5.54
N ARG A 73 8.08 -1.52 -6.11
CA ARG A 73 8.31 -1.78 -7.55
C ARG A 73 8.14 -3.26 -7.94
N SER A 74 7.57 -4.08 -7.06
CA SER A 74 7.41 -5.52 -7.19
C SER A 74 5.95 -5.94 -6.96
N GLY A 75 5.69 -7.25 -6.98
CA GLY A 75 4.35 -7.80 -6.76
C GLY A 75 3.47 -7.85 -8.00
N ASN A 76 2.31 -8.50 -7.83
CA ASN A 76 1.34 -8.75 -8.89
C ASN A 76 0.02 -7.98 -8.72
N GLY A 77 -0.12 -7.20 -7.64
CA GLY A 77 -1.28 -6.34 -7.39
C GLY A 77 -2.54 -7.04 -6.92
N ARG A 78 -2.53 -8.37 -6.78
CA ARG A 78 -3.67 -9.13 -6.27
C ARG A 78 -3.89 -8.83 -4.79
N CYS A 79 -5.15 -8.82 -4.37
CA CYS A 79 -5.47 -8.69 -2.96
C CYS A 79 -5.14 -9.96 -2.17
N ILE A 80 -4.48 -9.76 -1.04
CA ILE A 80 -4.23 -10.76 -0.01
C ILE A 80 -5.22 -10.46 1.11
N CYS A 81 -6.30 -11.23 1.17
CA CYS A 81 -7.39 -10.99 2.10
C CYS A 81 -7.04 -11.37 3.54
N ASN A 82 -7.56 -10.60 4.48
CA ASN A 82 -7.52 -10.95 5.90
C ASN A 82 -8.32 -12.24 6.14
N THR A 83 -7.98 -13.01 7.18
CA THR A 83 -8.42 -14.40 7.42
C THR A 83 -9.93 -14.67 7.27
N LYS A 84 -10.78 -13.70 7.59
CA LYS A 84 -12.25 -13.82 7.54
C LYS A 84 -12.88 -13.41 6.21
N TYR A 85 -12.07 -12.95 5.25
CA TYR A 85 -12.49 -12.42 3.97
C TYR A 85 -11.92 -13.24 2.81
N SER A 86 -12.63 -13.22 1.69
CA SER A 86 -12.31 -13.97 0.48
C SER A 86 -12.72 -13.20 -0.78
N GLY A 87 -12.36 -13.73 -1.95
CA GLY A 87 -12.63 -13.13 -3.26
C GLY A 87 -11.49 -12.24 -3.76
N THR A 88 -11.63 -11.77 -5.00
CA THR A 88 -10.58 -10.99 -5.70
C THR A 88 -10.30 -9.63 -5.05
N ASN A 89 -11.31 -9.03 -4.42
CA ASN A 89 -11.23 -7.73 -3.76
C ASN A 89 -11.48 -7.82 -2.24
N CYS A 90 -11.50 -9.02 -1.64
CA CYS A 90 -11.79 -9.21 -0.20
C CYS A 90 -13.17 -8.68 0.24
N SER A 91 -14.14 -8.71 -0.67
CA SER A 91 -15.52 -8.25 -0.46
C SER A 91 -16.51 -9.37 -0.07
N ASN A 92 -16.01 -10.61 0.04
CA ASN A 92 -16.80 -11.77 0.45
C ASN A 92 -16.31 -12.29 1.80
N CYS A 93 -17.18 -12.98 2.54
CA CYS A 93 -16.77 -13.67 3.75
C CYS A 93 -16.18 -15.04 3.41
N GLN A 94 -15.19 -15.46 4.18
CA GLN A 94 -14.69 -16.83 4.18
C GLN A 94 -15.81 -17.77 4.64
N SER A 95 -15.79 -19.03 4.21
CA SER A 95 -16.72 -20.06 4.68
C SER A 95 -16.75 -20.14 6.22
N GLY A 96 -17.96 -20.17 6.78
CA GLY A 96 -18.19 -20.18 8.23
C GLY A 96 -18.27 -18.79 8.89
N TYR A 97 -18.15 -17.70 8.13
CA TYR A 97 -18.36 -16.34 8.61
C TYR A 97 -19.62 -15.72 8.02
N THR A 98 -20.33 -14.93 8.82
CA THR A 98 -21.56 -14.24 8.40
C THR A 98 -21.26 -12.85 7.87
N LYS A 99 -21.88 -12.49 6.74
CA LYS A 99 -21.74 -11.18 6.08
C LYS A 99 -22.71 -10.15 6.65
N SER A 100 -22.21 -9.01 7.05
CA SER A 100 -22.95 -7.76 7.31
C SER A 100 -22.31 -6.60 6.56
N VAL A 101 -23.01 -5.47 6.49
CA VAL A 101 -22.54 -4.23 5.86
C VAL A 101 -22.76 -3.09 6.85
N ASP A 102 -21.78 -2.19 6.98
CA ASP A 102 -21.89 -1.01 7.85
C ASP A 102 -22.51 0.21 7.13
N GLU A 103 -22.53 1.35 7.81
CA GLU A 103 -23.08 2.61 7.27
C GLU A 103 -22.27 3.20 6.10
N ASN A 104 -21.05 2.70 5.85
CA ASN A 104 -20.14 3.15 4.79
C ASN A 104 -20.03 2.13 3.63
N ASP A 105 -21.01 1.23 3.50
CA ASP A 105 -21.00 0.12 2.54
C ASP A 105 -19.78 -0.82 2.70
N GLN A 106 -19.15 -0.84 3.88
CA GLN A 106 -18.04 -1.75 4.16
C GLN A 106 -18.57 -3.12 4.56
N VAL A 107 -18.08 -4.15 3.87
CA VAL A 107 -18.39 -5.54 4.21
C VAL A 107 -17.67 -5.93 5.50
N ILE A 108 -18.45 -6.31 6.50
CA ILE A 108 -17.98 -6.83 7.78
C ILE A 108 -18.33 -8.32 7.85
N CYS A 109 -17.31 -9.15 8.11
CA CYS A 109 -17.50 -10.57 8.36
C CYS A 109 -17.33 -10.84 9.85
N SER A 110 -18.32 -11.48 10.48
CA SER A 110 -18.39 -11.70 11.93
C SER A 110 -18.96 -13.08 12.27
N GLY A 111 -18.58 -13.60 13.44
CA GLY A 111 -18.97 -14.94 13.90
C GLY A 111 -18.20 -16.04 13.18
N ARG A 112 -17.95 -17.14 13.88
CA ARG A 112 -17.59 -18.42 13.27
C ARG A 112 -18.74 -19.36 13.63
N GLU A 113 -19.54 -19.75 12.65
CA GLU A 113 -20.56 -20.80 12.82
C GLU A 113 -19.91 -22.14 13.22
#